data_AF-A0A918IRG9-F1
#
_entry.id   AF-A0A918IRG9-F1
#
_cell.length_a   1.000
_cell.length_b   1.000
_cell.length_c   1.000
_cell.angle_alpha   90.00
_cell.angle_beta   90.00
_cell.angle_gamma   90.00
#
_symmetry.space_group_name_H-M   'P 1'
#
loop_
_entity.id
_entity.type
_entity.pdbx_description
1 polymer ?
#
loop_
_entity_poly.entity_id
_entity_poly.type
_entity_poly.pdbx_seq_one_letter_code
_entity_poly.pdbx_strand_id
1 'polypeptide(L)' 'MADNWIFDVLADLRRFALANDLQALAAQVQATVQVAEQELAARADGKPAPRTGQGGRAFPH' A
#
# COMPACT_ATOMS: atom_id res chain seq x y z
N MET A 1 3.76 -14.25 -4.96
CA MET A 1 5.23 -14.22 -5.19
C MET A 1 5.72 -12.93 -5.85
N ALA A 2 4.84 -12.06 -6.38
CA ALA A 2 5.26 -10.81 -7.02
C ALA A 2 5.35 -9.60 -6.07
N ASP A 3 4.90 -9.71 -4.82
CA ASP A 3 4.87 -8.56 -3.90
C ASP A 3 6.01 -8.58 -2.87
N ASN A 4 6.97 -9.51 -2.94
CA ASN A 4 8.09 -9.53 -1.97
C ASN A 4 9.15 -8.45 -2.27
N TRP A 5 9.36 -8.14 -3.56
CA TRP A 5 10.44 -7.22 -3.96
C TRP A 5 10.23 -5.79 -3.45
N ILE A 6 8.98 -5.37 -3.25
CA ILE A 6 8.68 -4.02 -2.73
C ILE A 6 9.08 -3.89 -1.27
N PHE A 7 8.98 -4.95 -0.46
CA PHE A 7 9.43 -4.93 0.93
C PHE A 7 10.95 -4.85 1.04
N ASP A 8 11.67 -5.56 0.16
CA ASP A 8 13.13 -5.44 0.08
C ASP A 8 13.56 -4.01 -0.28
N VAL A 9 12.88 -3.38 -1.25
CA VAL A 9 13.16 -1.97 -1.63
C VAL A 9 12.83 -1.00 -0.50
N LEU A 10 11.70 -1.16 0.19
CA LEU A 10 11.35 -0.31 1.33
C LEU A 10 12.32 -0.48 2.50
N ALA A 11 12.81 -1.69 2.74
CA ALA A 11 13.83 -1.96 3.75
C ALA A 11 15.18 -1.30 3.41
N ASP A 12 15.60 -1.36 2.14
CA ASP A 12 16.80 -0.69 1.66
C ASP A 12 16.67 0.84 1.78
N LEU A 13 15.53 1.40 1.35
CA LEU A 13 15.25 2.83 1.42
C LEU A 13 15.23 3.34 2.87
N ARG A 14 14.70 2.54 3.81
CA ARG A 14 14.75 2.86 5.25
C ARG A 14 16.18 2.86 5.79
N ARG A 15 17.00 1.88 5.41
CA ARG A 15 18.42 1.83 5.80
C ARG A 15 19.18 3.02 5.25
N PHE A 16 18.94 3.39 4.00
CA PHE A 16 19.50 4.59 3.40
C PHE A 16 19.08 5.84 4.18
N ALA A 17 17.79 5.98 4.51
CA ALA A 17 17.30 7.12 5.27
C ALA A 17 17.95 7.23 6.66
N LEU A 18 18.09 6.12 7.37
CA LEU A 18 18.76 6.08 8.68
C LEU A 18 20.26 6.38 8.57
N ALA A 19 20.94 5.86 7.55
CA ALA A 19 22.36 6.10 7.33
C ALA A 19 22.68 7.56 6.98
N ASN A 20 21.72 8.30 6.42
CA ASN A 20 21.86 9.70 6.03
C ASN A 20 21.18 10.67 7.01
N ASP A 21 20.78 10.20 8.21
CA ASP A 21 20.06 10.98 9.23
C ASP A 21 18.74 11.60 8.76
N LEU A 22 18.12 11.03 7.72
CA LEU A 22 16.83 11.47 7.17
C LEU A 22 15.67 10.86 7.96
N GLN A 23 15.51 11.26 9.22
CA GLN A 23 14.50 10.71 10.13
C GLN A 23 13.06 10.86 9.61
N ALA A 24 12.74 11.98 8.95
CA ALA A 24 11.43 12.20 8.35
C ALA A 24 11.13 11.19 7.22
N LEU A 25 12.15 10.90 6.40
CA LEU A 25 12.03 9.90 5.33
C LEU A 25 11.89 8.50 5.92
N ALA A 26 12.67 8.15 6.94
CA ALA A 26 12.56 6.85 7.61
C ALA A 26 11.17 6.62 8.21
N ALA A 27 10.57 7.65 8.82
CA ALA A 27 9.21 7.60 9.35
C ALA A 27 8.17 7.41 8.23
N GLN A 28 8.31 8.11 7.12
CA GLN A 28 7.42 7.96 5.97
C GLN A 28 7.52 6.57 5.34
N VAL A 29 8.72 6.03 5.19
CA VAL A 29 8.94 4.66 4.69
C VAL A 29 8.30 3.63 5.61
N GLN A 30 8.40 3.81 6.94
CA GLN A 30 7.74 2.93 7.89
C GLN A 30 6.20 2.94 7.74
N ALA A 31 5.60 4.11 7.54
CA ALA A 31 4.16 4.22 7.28
C ALA A 31 3.76 3.54 5.96
N THR A 32 4.57 3.69 4.91
CA THR A 32 4.36 3.03 3.61
C THR A 32 4.42 1.50 3.72
N VAL A 33 5.34 0.96 4.54
CA VAL A 33 5.41 -0.49 4.81
C VAL A 33 4.09 -0.98 5.42
N GLN A 34 3.54 -0.28 6.41
CA GLN A 34 2.27 -0.69 7.04
C GLN A 34 1.10 -0.70 6.05
N VAL A 35 1.02 0.29 5.16
CA VAL A 35 -0.01 0.33 4.11
C VAL A 35 0.18 -0.83 3.14
N ALA A 36 1.41 -1.13 2.72
CA ALA A 36 1.70 -2.26 1.84
C ALA A 36 1.34 -3.61 2.48
N GLU A 37 1.60 -3.79 3.78
CA GLU A 37 1.18 -4.98 4.54
C GLU A 37 -0.34 -5.10 4.60
N GLN A 38 -1.06 -4.00 4.86
CA GLN A 38 -2.52 -3.98 4.88
C GLN A 38 -3.13 -4.32 3.52
N GLU A 39 -2.61 -3.74 2.45
CA GLU A 39 -3.08 -4.01 1.08
C GLU A 39 -2.78 -5.46 0.68
N LEU A 40 -1.62 -6.00 1.05
CA LEU A 40 -1.27 -7.39 0.74
C LEU A 40 -2.12 -8.38 1.55
N ALA A 41 -2.39 -8.08 2.82
CA ALA A 41 -3.30 -8.87 3.65
C ALA A 41 -4.74 -8.83 3.09
N ALA A 42 -5.23 -7.65 2.68
CA ALA A 42 -6.54 -7.49 2.06
C ALA A 42 -6.66 -8.24 0.71
N ARG A 43 -5.58 -8.26 -0.09
CA ARG A 43 -5.49 -9.04 -1.33
C ARG A 43 -5.45 -10.54 -1.07
N ALA A 44 -4.77 -10.98 -0.01
CA ALA A 44 -4.68 -12.39 0.38
C ALA A 44 -6.01 -12.93 0.93
N ASP A 45 -6.81 -12.08 1.59
CA ASP A 45 -8.11 -12.46 2.16
C ASP A 45 -9.21 -12.65 1.10
N GLY A 46 -8.93 -12.37 -0.19
CA GLY A 46 -9.85 -12.67 -1.29
C GLY A 46 -11.22 -12.01 -1.16
N LYS A 47 -11.36 -10.95 -0.34
CA LYS A 47 -12.59 -10.21 -0.25
C LYS A 47 -12.61 -9.22 -1.41
N PRO A 48 -13.48 -9.41 -2.43
CA PRO A 48 -13.61 -8.41 -3.45
C PRO A 48 -14.00 -7.12 -2.73
N ALA A 49 -13.16 -6.09 -2.86
CA ALA A 49 -13.57 -4.73 -2.57
C ALA A 49 -14.96 -4.55 -3.20
N PRO A 50 -15.94 -3.95 -2.51
CA PRO A 50 -17.21 -3.65 -3.13
C PRO A 50 -16.89 -2.84 -4.38
N ARG A 51 -17.09 -3.47 -5.54
CA ARG A 51 -17.06 -2.79 -6.83
C ARG A 51 -18.24 -1.86 -6.80
N THR A 52 -18.03 -0.64 -6.29
CA THR A 52 -18.98 0.46 -6.40
C THR A 52 -18.97 0.89 -7.86
N GLY A 53 -19.61 0.05 -8.68
CA GLY A 53 -19.69 0.10 -10.13
C GLY A 53 -21.03 -0.47 -10.54
N GLN A 54 -22.10 0.15 -10.06
CA GLN A 54 -23.47 0.02 -10.56
C GLN A 54 -24.00 1.46 -10.56
N GLY A 55 -24.12 2.19 -11.66
CA GLY A 55 -24.41 1.77 -13.02
C GLY A 55 -25.94 1.68 -13.19
N GLY A 56 -26.62 2.81 -13.41
CA GLY A 56 -28.05 2.81 -13.71
C GLY A 56 -28.74 4.16 -13.57
N ARG A 57 -28.84 4.89 -14.66
CA ARG A 57 -29.60 6.13 -14.87
C ARG A 57 -31.00 6.07 -14.23
N ALA A 58 -31.41 7.14 -13.55
CA ALA A 58 -32.82 7.50 -13.39
C ALA A 58 -33.03 8.92 -13.93
N PHE A 59 -33.54 9.03 -15.16
CA PHE A 59 -34.17 10.24 -15.68
C PHE A 59 -35.67 10.13 -15.39
N PRO A 60 -36.31 11.08 -14.67
CA PRO A 60 -37.76 11.12 -14.59
C PRO A 60 -38.36 11.96 -15.73
N HIS A 61 -39.58 11.57 -16.10
CA HIS A 61 -40.40 12.06 -17.21
C HIS A 61 -41.38 13.16 -16.76
#